data_AF-A0A7C7V563-F1
#
_entry.id   AF-A0A7C7V563-F1
#
_cell.length_a   1.000
_cell.length_b   1.000
_cell.length_c   1.000
_cell.angle_alpha   90.00
_cell.angle_beta   90.00
_cell.angle_gamma   90.00
#
_symmetry.space_group_name_H-M   'P 1'
#
loop_
_entity.id
_entity.type
_entity.pdbx_description
1 polymer ?
#
loop_
_entity_poly.entity_id
_entity_poly.type
_entity_poly.pdbx_seq_one_letter_code
_entity_poly.pdbx_strand_id
1 'polypeptide(L)'
;MIYGQRNGARGVYFWSGRVWDAEDLIAMNRVARAIAPVEDVIVKGEPIGDAASVTRPARLGGMRRGDEMILLVADYFGRTGGTVKLSAAVSTRSPVRELLTREPLSDHLSSGEVALTVNLGKARARFLHVQPID
;
A
#
# COMPACT_ATOMS: atom_id res chain seq x y z
N MET A 1 -13.78 6.58 -3.52
CA MET A 1 -12.70 7.40 -2.90
C MET A 1 -12.49 6.82 -1.50
N ILE A 2 -11.37 6.14 -1.26
CA ILE A 2 -11.08 5.51 0.04
C ILE A 2 -10.49 6.60 0.95
N TYR A 3 -11.23 7.01 1.98
CA TYR A 3 -10.74 7.92 3.01
C TYR A 3 -10.12 7.10 4.15
N GLY A 4 -8.83 7.29 4.41
CA GLY A 4 -8.26 6.94 5.71
C GLY A 4 -8.44 8.10 6.67
N GLN A 5 -9.41 8.04 7.59
CA GLN A 5 -9.50 9.01 8.68
C GLN A 5 -8.47 8.68 9.77
N ARG A 6 -7.59 9.64 10.07
CA ARG A 6 -6.78 9.65 11.29
C ARG A 6 -7.67 10.05 12.48
N ASN A 7 -8.36 9.08 13.08
CA ASN A 7 -9.09 9.23 14.35
C ASN A 7 -8.94 7.98 15.25
N GLY A 8 -7.75 7.37 15.27
CA GLY A 8 -7.51 6.15 16.08
C GLY A 8 -8.23 4.89 15.56
N ALA A 9 -8.89 4.97 14.40
CA ALA A 9 -9.51 3.83 13.78
C ALA A 9 -8.45 2.95 13.10
N ARG A 10 -8.32 1.70 13.56
CA ARG A 10 -7.54 0.64 12.90
C ARG A 10 -8.44 -0.09 11.91
N GLY A 11 -8.05 -0.16 10.64
CA GLY A 11 -8.80 -0.84 9.58
C GLY A 11 -8.95 -0.03 8.30
N VAL A 12 -9.66 -0.60 7.32
CA VAL A 12 -9.95 0.05 6.03
C VAL A 12 -11.44 0.41 5.99
N TYR A 13 -11.72 1.70 5.83
CA TYR A 13 -13.08 2.21 5.72
C TYR A 13 -13.44 2.48 4.26
N PHE A 14 -14.54 1.88 3.82
CA PHE A 14 -15.18 2.21 2.55
C PHE A 14 -16.49 2.94 2.84
N TRP A 15 -16.58 4.20 2.40
CA TRP A 15 -17.79 5.01 2.51
C TRP A 15 -18.30 5.35 1.11
N SER A 16 -19.56 5.02 0.83
CA SER A 16 -20.26 5.38 -0.40
C SER A 16 -21.58 6.05 -0.04
N GLY A 17 -21.87 7.20 -0.66
CA GLY A 17 -23.17 7.87 -0.57
C GLY A 17 -24.23 7.28 -1.50
N ARG A 18 -23.97 6.12 -2.13
CA ARG A 18 -24.88 5.42 -3.05
C ARG A 18 -25.47 4.19 -2.40
N VAL A 19 -26.63 3.77 -2.92
CA VAL A 19 -27.22 2.45 -2.63
C VAL A 19 -26.23 1.39 -3.09
N TRP A 20 -25.89 0.45 -2.19
CA TRP A 20 -24.92 -0.61 -2.46
C TRP A 20 -25.44 -1.48 -3.59
N ASP A 21 -24.87 -1.34 -4.77
CA ASP A 21 -25.18 -2.21 -5.90
C ASP A 21 -24.28 -3.45 -5.91
N ALA A 22 -24.56 -4.36 -6.84
CA ALA A 22 -23.79 -5.61 -6.95
C ALA A 22 -22.30 -5.36 -7.25
N GLU A 23 -21.96 -4.28 -7.97
CA GLU A 23 -20.58 -3.95 -8.32
C GLU A 23 -19.80 -3.48 -7.08
N ASP A 24 -20.42 -2.65 -6.24
CA ASP A 24 -19.86 -2.22 -4.95
C ASP A 24 -19.58 -3.42 -4.04
N LEU A 25 -20.52 -4.37 -3.95
CA LEU A 25 -20.36 -5.60 -3.16
C LEU A 25 -19.22 -6.49 -3.67
N ILE A 26 -19.11 -6.65 -5.00
CA ILE A 26 -18.01 -7.40 -5.63
C ILE A 26 -16.67 -6.71 -5.34
N ALA A 27 -16.60 -5.39 -5.47
CA ALA A 27 -15.39 -4.62 -5.18
C ALA A 27 -14.98 -4.77 -3.71
N MET A 28 -15.94 -4.67 -2.78
CA MET A 28 -15.69 -4.85 -1.36
C MET A 28 -15.18 -6.27 -1.05
N ASN A 29 -15.77 -7.30 -1.66
CA ASN A 29 -15.30 -8.68 -1.48
C ASN A 29 -13.86 -8.87 -1.95
N ARG A 30 -13.50 -8.28 -3.11
CA ARG A 30 -12.12 -8.32 -3.63
C ARG A 30 -11.13 -7.66 -2.67
N VAL A 31 -11.49 -6.49 -2.15
CA VAL A 31 -10.66 -5.77 -1.16
C VAL A 31 -10.51 -6.59 0.12
N ALA A 32 -11.59 -7.16 0.64
CA ALA A 32 -11.56 -7.99 1.85
C ALA A 32 -10.64 -9.21 1.68
N ARG A 33 -10.73 -9.92 0.54
CA ARG A 33 -9.85 -11.07 0.23
C ARG A 33 -8.38 -10.66 0.09
N ALA A 34 -8.10 -9.49 -0.45
CA ALA A 34 -6.74 -8.98 -0.59
C ALA A 34 -6.14 -8.56 0.76
N ILE A 35 -6.95 -7.96 1.64
CA ILE A 35 -6.54 -7.48 2.96
C ILE A 35 -6.40 -8.60 3.98
N ALA A 36 -7.29 -9.60 3.99
CA ALA A 36 -7.33 -10.61 5.03
C ALA A 36 -5.96 -11.27 5.35
N PRO A 37 -5.10 -11.61 4.37
CA PRO A 37 -3.78 -12.18 4.65
C PRO A 37 -2.80 -11.22 5.35
N VAL A 38 -3.03 -9.92 5.26
CA VAL A 38 -2.15 -8.85 5.80
C VAL A 38 -2.84 -8.01 6.87
N GLU A 39 -4.03 -8.44 7.33
CA GLU A 39 -4.83 -7.72 8.32
C GLU A 39 -4.03 -7.46 9.59
N ASP A 40 -3.25 -8.43 10.02
CA ASP A 40 -2.40 -8.35 11.20
C ASP A 40 -1.39 -7.20 11.12
N VAL A 41 -0.84 -6.91 9.94
CA VAL A 41 0.07 -5.76 9.74
C VAL A 41 -0.70 -4.45 9.89
N ILE A 42 -1.93 -4.39 9.37
CA ILE A 42 -2.76 -3.17 9.39
C ILE A 42 -3.30 -2.89 10.80
N VAL A 43 -3.75 -3.92 11.51
CA VAL A 43 -4.44 -3.78 12.80
C VAL A 43 -3.47 -3.78 13.97
N LYS A 44 -2.46 -4.66 13.96
CA LYS A 44 -1.53 -4.83 15.09
C LYS A 44 -0.18 -4.16 14.86
N GLY A 45 0.10 -3.72 13.64
CA GLY A 45 1.32 -2.99 13.32
C GLY A 45 1.30 -1.54 13.82
N GLU A 46 2.35 -0.84 13.43
CA GLU A 46 2.60 0.57 13.71
C GLU A 46 2.73 1.37 12.41
N PRO A 47 2.55 2.69 12.43
CA PRO A 47 2.81 3.52 11.26
C PRO A 47 4.24 3.31 10.72
N ILE A 48 4.41 3.33 9.40
CA ILE A 48 5.72 3.04 8.76
C ILE A 48 6.89 3.93 9.22
N GLY A 49 6.61 5.12 9.76
CA GLY A 49 7.64 6.07 10.19
C GLY A 49 8.62 6.39 9.05
N ASP A 50 9.91 6.29 9.35
CA ASP A 50 11.00 6.55 8.41
C ASP A 50 11.44 5.30 7.62
N ALA A 51 10.78 4.15 7.81
CA ALA A 51 11.11 2.92 7.09
C ALA A 51 10.80 3.00 5.59
N ALA A 52 9.98 3.96 5.15
CA ALA A 52 9.77 4.21 3.74
C ALA A 52 9.43 5.68 3.48
N SER A 53 9.80 6.18 2.30
CA SER A 53 9.53 7.55 1.87
C SER A 53 9.31 7.64 0.36
N VAL A 54 8.68 8.72 -0.10
CA VAL A 54 8.49 8.98 -1.53
C VAL A 54 9.00 10.36 -1.88
N THR A 55 9.50 10.52 -3.10
CA THR A 55 9.83 11.86 -3.62
C THR A 55 8.56 12.68 -3.79
N ARG A 56 8.53 13.89 -3.22
CA ARG A 56 7.42 14.83 -3.41
C ARG A 56 7.25 15.16 -4.90
N PRO A 57 6.04 15.42 -5.40
CA PRO A 57 4.79 15.67 -4.66
C PRO A 57 3.95 14.43 -4.29
N ALA A 58 4.48 13.22 -4.50
CA ALA A 58 3.79 11.99 -4.12
C ALA A 58 3.49 11.92 -2.62
N ARG A 59 2.53 11.06 -2.26
CA ARG A 59 2.14 10.75 -0.89
C ARG A 59 2.40 9.28 -0.60
N LEU A 60 2.85 9.04 0.62
CA LEU A 60 3.03 7.72 1.18
C LEU A 60 2.27 7.64 2.50
N GLY A 61 1.52 6.57 2.68
CA GLY A 61 1.04 6.11 3.97
C GLY A 61 1.30 4.62 4.08
N GLY A 62 1.25 4.07 5.29
CA GLY A 62 1.40 2.64 5.46
C GLY A 62 1.51 2.21 6.90
N MET A 63 1.47 0.89 7.08
CA MET A 63 1.65 0.21 8.36
C MET A 63 2.78 -0.81 8.23
N ARG A 64 3.53 -1.04 9.31
CA ARG A 64 4.56 -2.07 9.39
C ARG A 64 4.39 -2.93 10.63
N ARG A 65 4.82 -4.19 10.55
CA ARG A 65 4.93 -5.11 11.68
C ARG A 65 6.22 -5.92 11.51
N GLY A 66 7.24 -5.61 12.30
CA GLY A 66 8.59 -6.09 12.01
C GLY A 66 9.05 -5.57 10.65
N ASP A 67 9.43 -6.48 9.76
CA ASP A 67 9.91 -6.19 8.40
C ASP A 67 8.81 -6.30 7.32
N GLU A 68 7.62 -6.75 7.69
CA GLU A 68 6.47 -6.75 6.79
C GLU A 68 5.82 -5.37 6.76
N MET A 69 5.59 -4.85 5.55
CA MET A 69 5.00 -3.52 5.35
C MET A 69 3.86 -3.54 4.34
N ILE A 70 2.84 -2.72 4.63
CA ILE A 70 1.76 -2.38 3.70
C ILE A 70 1.84 -0.88 3.40
N LEU A 71 2.02 -0.53 2.14
CA LEU A 71 2.28 0.85 1.68
C LEU A 71 1.20 1.31 0.70
N LEU A 72 0.61 2.48 0.95
CA LEU A 72 -0.21 3.22 0.00
C LEU A 72 0.63 4.31 -0.66
N VAL A 73 1.01 4.09 -1.92
CA VAL A 73 1.74 5.07 -2.74
C VAL A 73 0.73 5.79 -3.62
N ALA A 74 0.68 7.12 -3.55
CA ALA A 74 -0.33 7.89 -4.28
C ALA A 74 0.20 9.20 -4.88
N ASP A 75 -0.36 9.56 -6.02
CA ASP A 75 -0.26 10.87 -6.67
C ASP A 75 -1.67 11.39 -6.95
N TYR A 76 -2.37 11.79 -5.88
CA TYR A 76 -3.77 12.21 -5.96
C TYR A 76 -3.99 13.40 -6.90
N PHE A 77 -2.99 14.26 -7.05
CA PHE A 77 -3.08 15.48 -7.86
C PHE A 77 -2.48 15.32 -9.26
N GLY A 78 -1.97 14.14 -9.59
CA GLY A 78 -1.43 13.83 -10.90
C GLY A 78 -0.15 14.60 -11.26
N ARG A 79 0.63 15.04 -10.27
CA ARG A 79 1.79 15.90 -10.45
C ARG A 79 3.10 15.16 -10.69
N THR A 80 3.11 13.83 -10.62
CA THR A 80 4.31 13.01 -10.84
C THR A 80 4.36 12.37 -12.22
N GLY A 81 3.41 12.69 -13.10
CA GLY A 81 3.31 12.07 -14.42
C GLY A 81 2.94 10.59 -14.38
N GLY A 82 2.40 10.10 -13.26
CA GLY A 82 1.99 8.70 -13.08
C GLY A 82 3.10 7.78 -12.56
N THR A 83 4.30 8.30 -12.30
CA THR A 83 5.42 7.51 -11.78
C THR A 83 5.90 8.09 -10.45
N VAL A 84 6.18 7.25 -9.46
CA VAL A 84 6.64 7.67 -8.14
C VAL A 84 7.93 6.96 -7.77
N LYS A 85 8.91 7.70 -7.24
CA LYS A 85 10.10 7.12 -6.62
C LYS A 85 9.82 6.86 -5.14
N LEU A 86 9.91 5.60 -4.75
CA LEU A 86 9.73 5.08 -3.39
C LEU A 86 11.09 4.61 -2.87
N SER A 87 11.51 5.06 -1.70
CA SER A 87 12.59 4.46 -0.94
C SER A 87 11.99 3.64 0.21
N ALA A 88 12.54 2.46 0.46
CA ALA A 88 12.15 1.61 1.59
C ALA A 88 13.38 0.95 2.20
N ALA A 89 13.41 0.88 3.53
CA ALA A 89 14.40 0.13 4.29
C ALA A 89 13.80 -1.24 4.66
N VAL A 90 14.49 -2.31 4.25
CA VAL A 90 14.11 -3.69 4.59
C VAL A 90 15.29 -4.39 5.24
N SER A 91 15.08 -5.13 6.33
CA SER A 91 16.17 -5.84 7.02
C SER A 91 16.56 -7.14 6.29
N THR A 92 15.61 -7.75 5.58
CA THR A 92 15.73 -9.02 4.86
C THR A 92 15.27 -8.89 3.42
N ARG A 93 15.61 -9.88 2.60
CA ARG A 93 15.19 -9.91 1.20
C ARG A 93 13.68 -9.95 1.13
N SER A 94 13.09 -8.99 0.42
CA SER A 94 11.64 -8.82 0.42
C SER A 94 11.09 -8.60 -1.00
N PRO A 95 10.21 -9.45 -1.55
CA PRO A 95 9.38 -9.09 -2.70
C PRO A 95 8.42 -7.95 -2.37
N VAL A 96 8.11 -7.18 -3.41
CA VAL A 96 7.07 -6.16 -3.41
C VAL A 96 6.02 -6.54 -4.43
N ARG A 97 4.77 -6.63 -3.99
CA ARG A 97 3.62 -6.93 -4.83
C ARG A 97 2.53 -5.88 -4.68
N GLU A 98 1.75 -5.67 -5.71
CA GLU A 98 0.48 -4.94 -5.57
C GLU A 98 -0.51 -5.84 -4.79
N LEU A 99 -1.14 -5.31 -3.73
CA LEU A 99 -1.91 -6.12 -2.79
C LEU A 99 -3.20 -6.68 -3.42
N LEU A 100 -3.89 -5.88 -4.23
CA LEU A 100 -5.17 -6.24 -4.84
C LEU A 100 -4.99 -7.20 -6.02
N THR A 101 -4.00 -6.95 -6.88
CA THR A 101 -3.78 -7.75 -8.10
C THR A 101 -2.75 -8.86 -7.92
N ARG A 102 -1.93 -8.80 -6.86
CA ARG A 102 -0.76 -9.66 -6.62
C ARG A 102 0.33 -9.56 -7.69
N GLU A 103 0.21 -8.59 -8.60
CA GLU A 103 1.22 -8.30 -9.62
C GLU A 103 2.56 -7.99 -8.94
N PRO A 104 3.66 -8.64 -9.36
CA PRO A 104 4.98 -8.34 -8.83
C PRO A 104 5.41 -6.95 -9.30
N LEU A 105 5.92 -6.16 -8.35
CA LEU A 105 6.57 -4.88 -8.62
C LEU A 105 8.09 -5.01 -8.60
N SER A 106 8.60 -5.83 -7.68
CA SER A 106 9.98 -6.27 -7.59
C SER A 106 10.00 -7.59 -6.86
N ASP A 107 10.71 -8.59 -7.38
CA ASP A 107 10.76 -9.88 -6.70
C ASP A 107 11.76 -9.88 -5.53
N HIS A 108 12.74 -8.99 -5.53
CA HIS A 108 13.92 -9.10 -4.66
C HIS A 108 14.47 -7.73 -4.24
N LEU A 109 13.82 -7.06 -3.29
CA LEU A 109 14.53 -5.99 -2.56
C LEU A 109 15.66 -6.63 -1.77
N SER A 110 16.89 -6.22 -2.02
CA SER A 110 18.03 -6.55 -1.17
C SER A 110 17.87 -5.90 0.21
N SER A 111 18.45 -6.49 1.24
CA SER A 111 18.50 -5.86 2.57
C SER A 111 19.19 -4.49 2.51
N GLY A 112 18.70 -3.54 3.31
CA GLY A 112 19.18 -2.17 3.35
C GLY A 112 18.17 -1.19 2.77
N GLU A 113 18.65 0.00 2.41
CA GLU A 113 17.84 1.02 1.76
C GLU A 113 17.75 0.75 0.25
N VAL A 114 16.53 0.62 -0.25
CA VAL A 114 16.26 0.32 -1.66
C VAL A 114 15.34 1.37 -2.27
N ALA A 115 15.69 1.83 -3.46
CA ALA A 115 14.88 2.73 -4.26
C ALA A 115 14.12 1.96 -5.35
N LEU A 116 12.83 2.25 -5.49
CA LEU A 116 11.89 1.62 -6.42
C LEU A 116 11.16 2.68 -7.22
N THR A 117 10.82 2.32 -8.45
CA THR A 117 9.94 3.13 -9.30
C THR A 117 8.57 2.47 -9.36
N VAL A 118 7.56 3.15 -8.82
CA VAL A 118 6.17 2.69 -8.78
C VAL A 118 5.40 3.39 -9.90
N ASN A 119 4.94 2.64 -10.89
CA ASN A 119 4.06 3.17 -11.94
C ASN A 119 2.60 3.09 -11.49
N LEU A 120 1.98 4.23 -11.21
CA LEU A 120 0.59 4.33 -10.74
C LEU A 120 -0.45 4.17 -11.86
N GLY A 121 -0.02 4.16 -13.13
CA GLY A 121 -0.89 4.06 -14.28
C GLY A 121 -2.05 5.07 -14.22
N LYS A 122 -3.27 4.60 -14.51
CA LYS A 122 -4.49 5.42 -14.42
C LYS A 122 -5.08 5.50 -13.00
N ALA A 123 -4.66 4.62 -12.07
CA ALA A 123 -5.29 4.46 -10.77
C ALA A 123 -4.94 5.57 -9.77
N ARG A 124 -3.89 6.38 -10.04
CA ARG A 124 -3.35 7.45 -9.17
C ARG A 124 -2.89 7.01 -7.78
N ALA A 125 -3.08 5.75 -7.41
CA ALA A 125 -2.56 5.13 -6.21
C ALA A 125 -2.36 3.62 -6.44
N ARG A 126 -1.43 3.03 -5.69
CA ARG A 126 -1.24 1.57 -5.59
C ARG A 126 -1.06 1.18 -4.13
N PHE A 127 -1.57 0.00 -3.80
CA PHE A 127 -1.41 -0.57 -2.47
C PHE A 127 -0.38 -1.70 -2.57
N LEU A 128 0.75 -1.55 -1.90
CA LEU A 128 1.90 -2.43 -2.02
C LEU A 128 2.06 -3.25 -0.76
N HIS A 129 2.47 -4.50 -0.93
CA HIS A 129 2.85 -5.41 0.13
C HIS A 129 4.33 -5.72 -0.02
N VAL A 130 5.11 -5.36 0.99
CA VAL A 130 6.51 -5.75 1.15
C VAL A 130 6.52 -6.92 2.12
N GLN A 131 6.84 -8.11 1.61
CA GLN A 131 6.79 -9.35 2.38
C GLN A 131 8.22 -9.84 2.59
N PRO A 132 8.71 -9.98 3.82
CA PRO A 132 10.03 -10.56 4.07
C PRO A 132 10.04 -12.05 3.68
N ILE A 133 11.16 -12.50 3.10
CA ILE A 133 11.47 -13.91 2.89
C ILE A 133 12.69 -14.22 3.75
N ASP A 134 12.55 -15.20 4.63
CA ASP A 134 13.65 -15.78 5.42
C ASP A 134 14.67 -16.52 4.54
#